data_AF-A0A6G1IXW7-F1
#
_entry.id   AF-A0A6G1IXW7-F1
#
_cell.length_a   1.000
_cell.length_b   1.000
_cell.length_c   1.000
_cell.angle_alpha   90.00
_cell.angle_beta   90.00
_cell.angle_gamma   90.00
#
_symmetry.space_group_name_H-M   'P 1'
#
loop_
_entity.id
_entity.type
_entity.pdbx_description
1 polymer ?
#
loop_
_entity_poly.entity_id
_entity_poly.type
_entity_poly.pdbx_seq_one_letter_code
_entity_poly.pdbx_strand_id
1 'polypeptide(L)'
;MLRSALLTITLISLASAHTAAWAKGMYCGNGPNPSVDSPNTNTAVSPLYMLNKEDWWFQHNRGCDAAPPPAGEFLELPANGQFTVELAHNRALTTLSYNGKYATAWPDGESHPDDWNSWEGPGSPCLKTKAGDGPLHTYNETNAAGTAWAISYESELKKVTMENLVVFSVLKHTPWKRLATYRVPNLPKCPEGGCTCAWLWVPSGCGEPNM
;
A
#
# COMPACT_ATOMS: atom_id res chain seq x y z
N MET A 1 19.65 46.42 27.44
CA MET A 1 19.64 44.97 27.76
C MET A 1 18.94 44.25 26.61
N LEU A 2 19.71 43.61 25.73
CA LEU A 2 19.19 42.88 24.57
C LEU A 2 18.62 41.53 25.05
N ARG A 3 17.32 41.29 24.85
CA ARG A 3 16.73 39.96 25.11
C ARG A 3 16.87 39.13 23.83
N SER A 4 17.78 38.16 23.85
CA SER A 4 17.92 37.16 22.79
C SER A 4 16.64 36.33 22.70
N ALA A 5 15.96 36.38 21.55
CA ALA A 5 14.90 35.44 21.22
C ALA A 5 15.53 34.12 20.78
N LEU A 6 15.33 33.04 21.54
CA LEU A 6 15.67 31.69 21.10
C LEU A 6 14.67 31.29 20.01
N LEU A 7 15.17 31.10 18.78
CA LEU A 7 14.39 30.51 17.69
C LEU A 7 14.44 28.98 17.84
N THR A 8 13.38 28.36 18.35
CA THR A 8 13.22 26.90 18.32
C THR A 8 12.91 26.47 16.89
N ILE A 9 13.90 25.86 16.23
CA ILE A 9 13.70 25.17 14.95
C ILE A 9 13.03 23.83 15.25
N THR A 10 11.72 23.75 15.01
CA THR A 10 11.01 22.48 14.98
C THR A 10 11.37 21.74 13.69
N LEU A 11 12.17 20.68 13.80
CA LEU A 11 12.34 19.74 12.69
C LEU A 11 11.00 19.03 12.47
N ILE A 12 10.32 19.35 11.37
CA ILE A 12 9.17 18.59 10.88
C ILE A 12 9.76 17.30 10.30
N SER A 13 9.58 16.16 10.97
CA SER A 13 9.94 14.86 10.40
C SER A 13 9.01 14.58 9.22
N LEU A 14 9.57 14.50 8.01
CA LEU A 14 8.85 14.05 6.82
C LEU A 14 8.63 12.55 6.95
N ALA A 15 7.46 12.15 7.46
CA ALA A 15 7.05 10.75 7.46
C ALA A 15 6.58 10.38 6.04
N SER A 16 7.13 9.29 5.52
CA SER A 16 6.91 8.79 4.17
C SER A 16 6.28 7.40 4.23
N ALA A 17 5.17 7.21 3.50
CA ALA A 17 4.38 6.00 3.51
C ALA A 17 5.11 4.91 2.74
N HIS A 18 5.22 3.71 3.31
CA HIS A 18 5.89 2.62 2.62
C HIS A 18 5.10 1.34 2.77
N THR A 19 3.90 1.27 2.17
CA THR A 19 3.08 0.06 2.19
C THR A 19 2.40 -0.17 0.85
N ALA A 20 2.43 -1.41 0.38
CA ALA A 20 1.61 -1.87 -0.75
C ALA A 20 0.80 -3.10 -0.35
N ALA A 21 -0.31 -3.34 -1.05
CA ALA A 21 -1.00 -4.62 -1.01
C ALA A 21 -0.32 -5.62 -1.98
N TRP A 22 0.47 -6.53 -1.41
CA TRP A 22 1.08 -7.63 -2.13
C TRP A 22 0.06 -8.74 -2.35
N ALA A 23 -0.11 -9.13 -3.60
CA ALA A 23 -1.02 -10.17 -4.03
C ALA A 23 -0.50 -10.85 -5.30
N LYS A 24 -0.90 -12.10 -5.54
CA LYS A 24 -0.73 -12.72 -6.85
C LYS A 24 -1.44 -11.90 -7.91
N GLY A 25 -0.87 -11.83 -9.11
CA GLY A 25 -1.44 -11.02 -10.20
C GLY A 25 -1.19 -9.52 -10.09
N MET A 26 -0.40 -9.04 -9.11
CA MET A 26 -0.02 -7.63 -9.07
C MET A 26 1.05 -7.30 -10.11
N TYR A 27 0.91 -6.14 -10.75
CA TYR A 27 2.01 -5.53 -11.49
C TYR A 27 3.17 -5.19 -10.55
N CYS A 28 4.40 -5.28 -11.04
CA CYS A 28 5.61 -5.02 -10.26
C CYS A 28 5.84 -5.97 -9.08
N GLY A 29 5.07 -7.06 -8.97
CA GLY A 29 5.16 -8.00 -7.85
C GLY A 29 6.54 -8.64 -7.71
N ASN A 30 7.24 -8.82 -8.84
CA ASN A 30 8.61 -9.31 -8.91
C ASN A 30 9.66 -8.20 -9.03
N GLY A 31 9.25 -6.93 -8.88
CA GLY A 31 10.05 -5.75 -9.19
C GLY A 31 9.72 -5.17 -10.56
N PRO A 32 10.35 -4.03 -10.92
CA PRO A 32 10.01 -3.28 -12.13
C PRO A 32 10.61 -3.85 -13.42
N ASN A 33 11.52 -4.82 -13.31
CA ASN A 33 12.07 -5.52 -14.46
C ASN A 33 11.36 -6.88 -14.61
N PRO A 34 10.49 -7.08 -15.62
CA PRO A 34 9.75 -8.32 -15.78
C PRO A 34 10.64 -9.54 -16.09
N SER A 35 11.90 -9.32 -16.47
CA SER A 35 12.87 -10.40 -16.73
C SER A 35 13.60 -10.88 -15.47
N VAL A 36 13.39 -10.25 -14.31
CA VAL A 36 14.13 -10.54 -13.08
C VAL A 36 13.16 -10.74 -11.92
N ASP A 37 13.22 -11.90 -11.29
CA ASP A 37 12.52 -12.11 -10.01
C ASP A 37 13.31 -11.47 -8.87
N SER A 38 12.76 -10.39 -8.29
CA SER A 38 13.35 -9.67 -7.16
C SER A 38 12.58 -10.00 -5.86
N PRO A 39 12.95 -11.06 -5.12
CA PRO A 39 12.22 -11.49 -3.93
C PRO A 39 12.27 -10.50 -2.76
N ASN A 40 13.23 -9.56 -2.75
CA ASN A 40 13.39 -8.51 -1.73
C ASN A 40 13.04 -7.10 -2.25
N THR A 41 12.15 -7.00 -3.23
CA THR A 41 11.75 -5.72 -3.80
C THR A 41 10.84 -4.91 -2.87
N ASN A 42 11.08 -3.60 -2.82
CA ASN A 42 10.22 -2.60 -2.19
C ASN A 42 9.70 -1.57 -3.22
N THR A 43 9.86 -1.82 -4.52
CA THR A 43 9.52 -0.84 -5.56
C THR A 43 8.07 -0.36 -5.49
N ALA A 44 7.13 -1.27 -5.21
CA ALA A 44 5.70 -0.95 -5.18
C ALA A 44 5.26 -0.09 -3.97
N VAL A 45 6.12 0.04 -2.94
CA VAL A 45 5.69 0.64 -1.67
C VAL A 45 5.97 2.13 -1.56
N SER A 46 6.88 2.69 -2.37
CA SER A 46 7.21 4.12 -2.29
C SER A 46 5.98 4.98 -2.58
N PRO A 47 5.79 6.10 -1.88
CA PRO A 47 4.60 6.91 -2.08
C PRO A 47 4.66 7.64 -3.43
N LEU A 48 3.49 7.94 -3.96
CA LEU A 48 3.28 8.80 -5.12
C LEU A 48 2.95 10.20 -4.61
N TYR A 49 3.84 11.16 -4.87
CA TYR A 49 3.72 12.50 -4.31
C TYR A 49 4.24 13.55 -5.30
N MET A 50 3.45 14.60 -5.53
CA MET A 50 3.76 15.69 -6.47
C MET A 50 4.15 15.19 -7.88
N LEU A 51 3.46 14.17 -8.37
CA LEU A 51 3.65 13.59 -9.70
C LEU A 51 2.55 14.02 -10.67
N ASN A 52 2.86 14.08 -11.96
CA ASN A 52 1.82 14.20 -12.99
C ASN A 52 1.02 12.90 -13.10
N LYS A 53 -0.17 12.98 -13.70
CA LYS A 53 -1.04 11.80 -13.87
C LYS A 53 -0.31 10.66 -14.56
N GLU A 54 0.40 10.97 -15.63
CA GLU A 54 1.13 10.03 -16.46
C GLU A 54 2.24 9.31 -15.67
N ASP A 55 2.79 9.95 -14.65
CA ASP A 55 3.85 9.39 -13.80
C ASP A 55 3.28 8.51 -12.67
N TRP A 56 2.19 8.94 -12.02
CA TRP A 56 1.63 8.17 -10.90
C TRP A 56 0.69 7.05 -11.34
N TRP A 57 0.11 7.13 -12.54
CA TRP A 57 -0.82 6.13 -13.06
C TRP A 57 -0.19 4.75 -13.06
N PHE A 58 -0.76 3.82 -12.28
CA PHE A 58 -0.21 2.47 -12.08
C PHE A 58 1.29 2.44 -11.76
N GLN A 59 1.78 3.46 -11.05
CA GLN A 59 3.18 3.63 -10.68
C GLN A 59 4.13 3.62 -11.90
N HIS A 60 3.77 4.31 -12.98
CA HIS A 60 4.58 4.45 -14.18
C HIS A 60 5.98 5.03 -13.92
N ASN A 61 6.11 5.96 -12.97
CA ASN A 61 7.37 6.63 -12.62
C ASN A 61 8.52 5.67 -12.25
N ARG A 62 8.19 4.42 -11.90
CA ARG A 62 9.11 3.35 -11.54
C ARG A 62 8.95 2.10 -12.41
N GLY A 63 8.25 2.20 -13.53
CA GLY A 63 8.09 1.15 -14.55
C GLY A 63 7.17 0.00 -14.17
N CYS A 64 6.34 0.16 -13.14
CA CYS A 64 5.50 -0.94 -12.66
C CYS A 64 4.38 -1.32 -13.65
N ASP A 65 3.82 -0.36 -14.39
CA ASP A 65 2.82 -0.60 -15.45
C ASP A 65 3.37 -1.41 -16.64
N ALA A 66 4.68 -1.44 -16.82
CA ALA A 66 5.39 -2.25 -17.82
C ALA A 66 5.87 -3.62 -17.28
N ALA A 67 5.62 -3.92 -16.01
CA ALA A 67 6.02 -5.17 -15.34
C ALA A 67 4.79 -6.00 -14.95
N PRO A 68 4.14 -6.70 -15.89
CA PRO A 68 2.95 -7.49 -15.59
C PRO A 68 3.27 -8.68 -14.68
N PRO A 69 2.27 -9.24 -13.98
CA PRO A 69 2.45 -10.49 -13.24
C PRO A 69 2.81 -11.66 -14.18
N PRO A 70 3.36 -12.77 -13.64
CA PRO A 70 3.52 -14.01 -14.40
C PRO A 70 2.20 -14.47 -15.03
N ALA A 71 2.29 -15.09 -16.21
CA ALA A 71 1.11 -15.56 -16.93
C ALA A 71 0.27 -16.55 -16.09
N GLY A 72 -1.03 -16.30 -16.01
CA GLY A 72 -1.96 -17.13 -15.25
C GLY A 72 -2.04 -16.81 -13.75
N GLU A 73 -1.27 -15.85 -13.24
CA GLU A 73 -1.41 -15.39 -11.86
C GLU A 73 -2.45 -14.27 -11.75
N PHE A 74 -3.47 -14.52 -10.93
CA PHE A 74 -4.53 -13.56 -10.63
C PHE A 74 -4.77 -13.48 -9.12
N LEU A 75 -5.29 -12.34 -8.67
CA LEU A 75 -5.96 -12.22 -7.39
C LEU A 75 -7.41 -12.69 -7.57
N GLU A 76 -7.77 -13.76 -6.90
CA GLU A 76 -9.12 -14.33 -6.99
C GLU A 76 -10.12 -13.53 -6.14
N LEU A 77 -11.22 -13.10 -6.76
CA LEU A 77 -12.28 -12.32 -6.14
C LEU A 77 -13.60 -13.12 -6.14
N PRO A 78 -13.84 -14.00 -5.14
CA PRO A 78 -15.06 -14.80 -5.10
C PRO A 78 -16.28 -13.92 -4.83
N ALA A 79 -17.22 -13.85 -5.76
CA ALA A 79 -18.45 -13.04 -5.62
C ALA A 79 -19.23 -13.42 -4.35
N ASN A 80 -19.69 -12.41 -3.60
CA ASN A 80 -20.30 -12.54 -2.27
C ASN A 80 -19.41 -13.20 -1.20
N GLY A 81 -18.11 -13.32 -1.48
CA GLY A 81 -17.11 -13.89 -0.57
C GLY A 81 -16.18 -12.83 0.01
N GLN A 82 -14.95 -13.26 0.26
CA GLN A 82 -13.87 -12.42 0.76
C GLN A 82 -12.54 -12.85 0.13
N PHE A 83 -11.59 -11.92 0.09
CA PHE A 83 -10.23 -12.18 -0.32
C PHE A 83 -9.27 -11.52 0.68
N THR A 84 -8.09 -12.13 0.83
CA THR A 84 -7.05 -11.65 1.75
C THR A 84 -5.81 -11.31 0.94
N VAL A 85 -5.21 -10.15 1.24
CA VAL A 85 -3.94 -9.70 0.68
C VAL A 85 -2.95 -9.40 1.79
N GLU A 86 -1.68 -9.24 1.43
CA GLU A 86 -0.61 -8.95 2.38
C GLU A 86 -0.15 -7.49 2.24
N LEU A 87 -0.46 -6.65 3.21
CA LEU A 87 0.05 -5.29 3.33
C LEU A 87 1.47 -5.35 3.90
N ALA A 88 2.47 -4.93 3.14
CA ALA A 88 3.86 -4.98 3.61
C ALA A 88 4.75 -3.89 3.02
N HIS A 89 5.83 -3.57 3.72
CA HIS A 89 6.84 -2.59 3.32
C HIS A 89 7.85 -3.14 2.31
N ASN A 90 7.90 -4.46 2.14
CA ASN A 90 8.75 -5.14 1.18
C ASN A 90 8.14 -6.51 0.88
N ARG A 91 8.30 -7.01 -0.35
CA ARG A 91 7.87 -8.36 -0.74
C ARG A 91 8.47 -9.45 0.15
N ALA A 92 9.71 -9.28 0.61
CA ALA A 92 10.41 -10.18 1.52
C ALA A 92 9.60 -10.53 2.78
N LEU A 93 8.75 -9.60 3.20
CA LEU A 93 7.96 -9.67 4.43
C LEU A 93 6.57 -10.29 4.19
N THR A 94 6.37 -10.90 3.03
CA THR A 94 5.12 -11.56 2.63
C THR A 94 5.35 -13.04 2.40
N THR A 95 4.27 -13.80 2.22
CA THR A 95 4.37 -15.22 1.80
C THR A 95 4.73 -15.39 0.32
N LEU A 96 4.74 -14.31 -0.47
CA LEU A 96 5.05 -14.31 -1.90
C LEU A 96 6.56 -14.36 -2.21
N SER A 97 7.42 -14.45 -1.19
CA SER A 97 8.86 -14.62 -1.34
C SER A 97 9.46 -15.37 -0.15
N TYR A 98 10.64 -15.97 -0.33
CA TYR A 98 11.37 -16.71 0.71
C TYR A 98 10.53 -17.74 1.49
N ASN A 99 9.47 -18.28 0.89
CA ASN A 99 8.48 -19.14 1.54
C ASN A 99 7.91 -18.55 2.85
N GLY A 100 7.74 -17.23 2.91
CA GLY A 100 7.20 -16.54 4.08
C GLY A 100 8.14 -16.45 5.28
N LYS A 101 9.44 -16.78 5.11
CA LYS A 101 10.42 -16.82 6.21
C LYS A 101 10.49 -15.53 7.05
N TYR A 102 10.28 -14.37 6.43
CA TYR A 102 10.35 -13.06 7.10
C TYR A 102 8.98 -12.42 7.33
N ALA A 103 7.90 -13.14 7.06
CA ALA A 103 6.55 -12.62 7.25
C ALA A 103 6.15 -12.67 8.74
N THR A 104 5.74 -11.55 9.31
CA THR A 104 5.22 -11.46 10.70
C THR A 104 3.75 -11.06 10.72
N ALA A 105 3.17 -10.70 11.86
CA ALA A 105 1.82 -10.12 11.88
C ALA A 105 1.76 -8.69 11.32
N TRP A 106 2.91 -8.04 11.15
CA TRP A 106 3.02 -6.60 10.90
C TRP A 106 3.64 -6.30 9.52
N PRO A 107 3.23 -5.20 8.86
CA PRO A 107 3.72 -4.86 7.52
C PRO A 107 5.24 -4.65 7.40
N ASP A 108 5.90 -4.31 8.50
CA ASP A 108 7.34 -4.02 8.55
C ASP A 108 8.22 -5.23 8.88
N GLY A 109 7.61 -6.41 9.08
CA GLY A 109 8.36 -7.63 9.39
C GLY A 109 8.85 -7.70 10.84
N GLU A 110 8.37 -6.81 11.70
CA GLU A 110 8.74 -6.77 13.12
C GLU A 110 7.60 -7.30 14.00
N SER A 111 7.81 -7.26 15.32
CA SER A 111 6.78 -7.52 16.32
C SER A 111 6.50 -6.24 17.10
N HIS A 112 5.24 -5.82 17.08
CA HIS A 112 4.72 -4.71 17.88
C HIS A 112 3.66 -5.21 18.87
N PRO A 113 3.44 -4.51 19.99
CA PRO A 113 2.37 -4.85 20.93
C PRO A 113 0.99 -4.62 20.29
N ASP A 114 -0.05 -5.28 20.81
CA ASP A 114 -1.40 -5.14 20.24
C ASP A 114 -1.99 -3.74 20.44
N ASP A 115 -1.56 -3.02 21.47
CA ASP A 115 -1.91 -1.63 21.77
C ASP A 115 -0.89 -0.62 21.22
N TRP A 116 -0.17 -0.97 20.14
CA TRP A 116 0.84 -0.11 19.53
C TRP A 116 0.28 1.29 19.24
N ASN A 117 0.81 2.28 19.97
CA ASN A 117 0.26 3.62 20.00
C ASN A 117 1.37 4.66 20.23
N SER A 118 1.39 5.72 19.43
CA SER A 118 2.25 6.90 19.64
C SER A 118 1.48 8.18 19.98
N TRP A 119 0.16 8.08 20.17
CA TRP A 119 -0.69 9.23 20.49
C TRP A 119 -0.56 9.65 21.95
N GLU A 120 -0.03 10.85 22.16
CA GLU A 120 0.06 11.53 23.45
C GLU A 120 -0.74 12.85 23.47
N GLY A 121 -1.36 13.22 22.34
CA GLY A 121 -2.10 14.47 22.14
C GLY A 121 -1.77 15.18 20.82
N PRO A 122 -2.35 16.37 20.57
CA PRO A 122 -2.07 17.13 19.35
C PRO A 122 -0.57 17.37 19.14
N GLY A 123 -0.09 17.05 17.94
CA GLY A 123 1.34 17.17 17.60
C GLY A 123 2.18 15.92 17.90
N SER A 124 1.56 14.82 18.34
CA SER A 124 2.23 13.52 18.46
C SER A 124 2.92 13.14 17.14
N PRO A 125 4.07 12.45 17.19
CA PRO A 125 4.68 11.87 16.00
C PRO A 125 3.89 10.64 15.53
N CYS A 126 3.98 10.33 14.24
CA CYS A 126 3.45 9.06 13.72
C CYS A 126 4.17 7.87 14.37
N LEU A 127 3.56 6.70 14.29
CA LEU A 127 4.19 5.45 14.67
C LEU A 127 5.53 5.29 13.97
N LYS A 128 6.56 4.96 14.74
CA LYS A 128 7.91 4.72 14.23
C LYS A 128 8.12 3.22 14.07
N THR A 129 8.76 2.85 12.97
CA THR A 129 9.22 1.48 12.73
C THR A 129 10.73 1.47 12.55
N LYS A 130 11.34 0.30 12.50
CA LYS A 130 12.76 0.21 12.08
C LYS A 130 12.97 0.67 10.64
N ALA A 131 11.94 0.60 9.80
CA ALA A 131 11.98 1.05 8.41
C ALA A 131 11.92 2.59 8.28
N GLY A 132 11.65 3.32 9.37
CA GLY A 132 11.60 4.77 9.40
C GLY A 132 10.39 5.33 10.15
N ASP A 133 10.23 6.65 10.04
CA ASP A 133 9.18 7.40 10.71
C ASP A 133 7.86 7.34 9.92
N GLY A 134 6.80 6.86 10.57
CA GLY A 134 5.42 6.95 10.08
C GLY A 134 5.04 6.16 8.83
N PRO A 135 5.57 4.96 8.53
CA PRO A 135 5.27 4.26 7.27
C PRO A 135 3.80 3.85 7.09
N LEU A 136 3.02 3.81 8.18
CA LEU A 136 1.57 3.56 8.19
C LEU A 136 0.74 4.85 8.30
N HIS A 137 1.38 6.02 8.41
CA HIS A 137 0.73 7.33 8.55
C HIS A 137 -0.37 7.38 9.62
N THR A 138 -0.09 6.79 10.77
CA THR A 138 -1.06 6.75 11.86
C THR A 138 -0.38 6.74 13.21
N TYR A 139 -1.16 7.03 14.25
CA TYR A 139 -0.75 6.95 15.65
C TYR A 139 -1.11 5.61 16.29
N ASN A 140 -2.17 4.97 15.83
CA ASN A 140 -2.72 3.71 16.32
C ASN A 140 -3.78 3.19 15.32
N GLU A 141 -4.27 1.97 15.51
CA GLU A 141 -5.23 1.32 14.58
C GLU A 141 -6.45 2.19 14.24
N THR A 142 -7.06 2.79 15.27
CA THR A 142 -8.30 3.54 15.10
C THR A 142 -8.13 4.80 14.24
N ASN A 143 -6.90 5.30 14.14
CA ASN A 143 -6.55 6.45 13.34
C ASN A 143 -6.08 6.09 11.91
N ALA A 144 -5.86 4.81 11.59
CA ALA A 144 -5.50 4.42 10.24
C ALA A 144 -6.65 4.75 9.25
N ALA A 145 -6.31 5.42 8.15
CA ALA A 145 -7.27 6.10 7.26
C ALA A 145 -8.26 5.15 6.57
N GLY A 146 -7.87 3.89 6.36
CA GLY A 146 -8.61 2.92 5.57
C GLY A 146 -8.07 2.84 4.14
N THR A 147 -8.36 1.71 3.50
CA THR A 147 -7.90 1.35 2.16
C THR A 147 -9.08 0.88 1.31
N ALA A 148 -8.93 0.96 -0.01
CA ALA A 148 -9.97 0.56 -0.94
C ALA A 148 -9.41 -0.32 -2.07
N TRP A 149 -10.30 -1.08 -2.69
CA TRP A 149 -10.05 -1.79 -3.94
C TRP A 149 -11.00 -1.29 -5.01
N ALA A 150 -10.43 -0.91 -6.15
CA ALA A 150 -11.16 -0.58 -7.36
C ALA A 150 -10.95 -1.65 -8.43
N ILE A 151 -11.93 -1.79 -9.32
CA ILE A 151 -11.93 -2.75 -10.42
C ILE A 151 -12.33 -2.06 -11.72
N SER A 152 -11.65 -2.43 -12.81
CA SER A 152 -11.99 -2.11 -14.19
C SER A 152 -12.11 -3.42 -14.97
N TYR A 153 -13.19 -3.56 -15.73
CA TYR A 153 -13.48 -4.77 -16.53
C TYR A 153 -12.70 -4.82 -17.85
N GLU A 154 -11.48 -4.28 -17.84
CA GLU A 154 -10.54 -4.28 -18.95
C GLU A 154 -9.37 -5.21 -18.65
N SER A 155 -9.06 -6.09 -19.59
CA SER A 155 -7.90 -7.00 -19.51
C SER A 155 -6.58 -6.33 -19.89
N GLU A 156 -6.63 -5.27 -20.72
CA GLU A 156 -5.45 -4.53 -21.14
C GLU A 156 -5.29 -3.28 -20.27
N LEU A 157 -4.21 -3.20 -19.50
CA LEU A 157 -3.96 -2.08 -18.58
C LEU A 157 -4.08 -0.70 -19.25
N LYS A 158 -3.65 -0.57 -20.51
CA LYS A 158 -3.74 0.69 -21.29
C LYS A 158 -5.17 1.19 -21.54
N LYS A 159 -6.18 0.33 -21.38
CA LYS A 159 -7.60 0.68 -21.52
C LYS A 159 -8.24 1.06 -20.18
N VAL A 160 -7.51 0.88 -19.08
CA VAL A 160 -7.96 1.28 -17.75
C VAL A 160 -7.83 2.79 -17.62
N THR A 161 -8.90 3.44 -17.19
CA THR A 161 -8.97 4.88 -16.98
C THR A 161 -9.51 5.18 -15.58
N MET A 162 -9.46 6.45 -15.16
CA MET A 162 -10.07 6.86 -13.89
C MET A 162 -11.58 6.65 -13.89
N GLU A 163 -12.21 6.80 -15.04
CA GLU A 163 -13.66 6.74 -15.22
C GLU A 163 -14.19 5.30 -15.20
N ASN A 164 -13.35 4.31 -15.52
CA ASN A 164 -13.74 2.89 -15.53
C ASN A 164 -13.17 2.08 -14.34
N LEU A 165 -12.44 2.73 -13.42
CA LEU A 165 -12.06 2.15 -12.13
C LEU A 165 -13.12 2.45 -11.07
N VAL A 166 -13.85 1.42 -10.65
CA VAL A 166 -14.93 1.55 -9.66
C VAL A 166 -14.53 0.90 -8.36
N VAL A 167 -14.58 1.65 -7.26
CA VAL A 167 -14.37 1.12 -5.90
C VAL A 167 -15.47 0.11 -5.57
N PHE A 168 -15.08 -1.13 -5.29
CA PHE A 168 -16.02 -2.21 -4.95
C PHE A 168 -15.88 -2.71 -3.51
N SER A 169 -14.76 -2.44 -2.86
CA SER A 169 -14.52 -2.86 -1.48
C SER A 169 -13.68 -1.83 -0.74
N VAL A 170 -13.96 -1.69 0.56
CA VAL A 170 -13.22 -0.82 1.47
C VAL A 170 -12.96 -1.57 2.77
N LEU A 171 -11.85 -1.24 3.42
CA LEU A 171 -11.52 -1.71 4.75
C LEU A 171 -11.11 -0.49 5.57
N LYS A 172 -11.75 -0.30 6.72
CA LYS A 172 -11.41 0.79 7.64
C LYS A 172 -10.21 0.38 8.49
N HIS A 173 -9.53 1.36 9.08
CA HIS A 173 -8.42 1.12 10.02
C HIS A 173 -7.27 0.31 9.37
N THR A 174 -6.98 0.64 8.11
CA THR A 174 -5.89 0.06 7.33
C THR A 174 -5.06 1.14 6.63
N PRO A 175 -3.78 0.88 6.29
CA PRO A 175 -3.01 -0.31 6.66
C PRO A 175 -2.74 -0.41 8.16
N TRP A 176 -2.69 -1.64 8.70
CA TRP A 176 -2.41 -1.89 10.11
C TRP A 176 -1.65 -3.19 10.33
N LYS A 177 -2.34 -4.33 10.22
CA LYS A 177 -1.72 -5.67 10.19
C LYS A 177 -1.35 -6.05 8.75
N ARG A 178 -0.43 -7.02 8.60
CA ARG A 178 -0.04 -7.53 7.28
C ARG A 178 -1.22 -8.18 6.57
N LEU A 179 -1.98 -9.05 7.22
CA LEU A 179 -3.13 -9.68 6.58
C LEU A 179 -4.33 -8.73 6.61
N ALA A 180 -4.82 -8.36 5.43
CA ALA A 180 -6.00 -7.53 5.26
C ALA A 180 -7.05 -8.27 4.43
N THR A 181 -8.24 -8.45 5.01
CA THR A 181 -9.33 -9.22 4.38
C THR A 181 -10.48 -8.30 3.98
N TYR A 182 -10.85 -8.35 2.72
CA TYR A 182 -11.84 -7.49 2.08
C TYR A 182 -13.04 -8.32 1.64
N ARG A 183 -14.25 -7.73 1.71
CA ARG A 183 -15.48 -8.38 1.22
C ARG A 183 -15.66 -8.10 -0.26
N VAL A 184 -16.14 -9.08 -1.01
CA VAL A 184 -16.46 -8.95 -2.43
C VAL A 184 -17.98 -8.89 -2.58
N PRO A 185 -18.54 -7.85 -3.22
CA PRO A 185 -19.97 -7.82 -3.53
C PRO A 185 -20.29 -8.84 -4.64
N ASN A 186 -21.54 -8.85 -5.10
CA ASN A 186 -21.94 -9.65 -6.26
C ASN A 186 -21.39 -9.04 -7.56
N LEU A 187 -20.09 -9.17 -7.81
CA LEU A 187 -19.41 -8.67 -9.00
C LEU A 187 -19.75 -9.51 -10.24
N PRO A 188 -19.98 -8.88 -11.42
CA PRO A 188 -20.07 -9.62 -12.67
C PRO A 188 -18.75 -10.33 -13.01
N LYS A 189 -18.84 -11.30 -13.93
CA LYS A 189 -17.67 -12.05 -14.40
C LYS A 189 -16.73 -11.13 -15.21
N CYS A 190 -15.43 -11.25 -14.97
CA CYS A 190 -14.40 -10.64 -15.81
C CYS A 190 -14.40 -11.19 -17.24
N PRO A 191 -13.91 -10.43 -18.23
CA PRO A 191 -13.61 -10.95 -19.56
C PRO A 191 -12.55 -12.06 -19.50
N GLU A 192 -12.35 -12.78 -20.60
CA GLU A 192 -11.45 -13.95 -20.69
C GLU A 192 -10.01 -13.65 -20.22
N GLY A 193 -9.49 -12.44 -20.51
CA GLY A 193 -8.17 -12.00 -20.07
C GLY A 193 -8.09 -11.50 -18.62
N GLY A 194 -9.17 -11.62 -17.85
CA GLY A 194 -9.27 -11.06 -16.50
C GLY A 194 -9.63 -9.58 -16.46
N CYS A 195 -9.83 -9.06 -15.25
CA CYS A 195 -10.03 -7.64 -14.97
C CYS A 195 -8.74 -7.04 -14.39
N THR A 196 -8.64 -5.71 -14.44
CA THR A 196 -7.60 -4.97 -13.72
C THR A 196 -8.15 -4.41 -12.42
N CYS A 197 -7.45 -4.62 -11.31
CA CYS A 197 -7.77 -4.02 -10.02
C CYS A 197 -6.69 -3.04 -9.57
N ALA A 198 -7.05 -2.11 -8.70
CA ALA A 198 -6.14 -1.19 -8.04
C ALA A 198 -6.40 -1.18 -6.53
N TRP A 199 -5.34 -1.35 -5.74
CA TRP A 199 -5.37 -1.06 -4.31
C TRP A 199 -5.10 0.43 -4.11
N LEU A 200 -5.95 1.08 -3.33
CA LEU A 200 -5.95 2.52 -3.15
C LEU A 200 -5.78 2.85 -1.67
N TRP A 201 -4.91 3.79 -1.38
CA TRP A 201 -4.71 4.32 -0.05
C TRP A 201 -4.36 5.79 -0.13
N VAL A 202 -5.01 6.60 0.70
CA VAL A 202 -4.62 8.00 0.93
C VAL A 202 -4.52 8.17 2.44
N PRO A 203 -3.31 8.30 3.00
CA PRO A 203 -3.13 8.53 4.42
C PRO A 203 -3.79 9.82 4.89
N SER A 204 -4.14 9.84 6.18
CA SER A 204 -4.75 11.00 6.82
C SER A 204 -4.31 11.10 8.28
N GLY A 205 -4.26 12.33 8.79
CA GLY A 205 -4.07 12.57 10.22
C GLY A 205 -2.62 12.52 10.72
N CYS A 206 -1.68 11.92 10.00
CA CYS A 206 -0.26 11.93 10.38
C CYS A 206 0.69 11.88 9.16
N GLY A 207 1.81 12.60 9.25
CA GLY A 207 2.87 12.59 8.23
C GLY A 207 2.58 13.46 7.01
N GLU A 208 3.43 13.35 5.98
CA GLU A 208 3.24 14.09 4.73
C GLU A 208 2.10 13.44 3.92
N PRO A 209 1.08 14.20 3.48
CA PRO A 209 0.02 13.67 2.62
C PRO A 209 0.59 13.13 1.30
N ASN A 210 0.25 11.89 0.94
CA ASN A 210 0.67 11.22 -0.29
C ASN A 210 -0.39 10.18 -0.72
N MET A 211 -0.07 9.29 -1.66
CA MET A 211 -0.90 8.16 -2.08
C MET A 211 -0.06 6.96 -2.52
#